data_AF-A0A6C0NVR0-F1
#
_entry.id   AF-A0A6C0NVR0-F1
#
_cell.length_a   1.000
_cell.length_b   1.000
_cell.length_c   1.000
_cell.angle_alpha   90.00
_cell.angle_beta   90.00
_cell.angle_gamma   90.00
#
_symmetry.space_group_name_H-M   'P 1'
#
loop_
_entity.id
_entity.type
_entity.pdbx_description
1 polymer ?
#
loop_
_entity_poly.entity_id
_entity_poly.type
_entity_poly.pdbx_seq_one_letter_code
_entity_poly.pdbx_strand_id
1 'polypeptide(L)'
;MTAIGPAYKVYADDPEPANDSLLQQVEAAIASVSQAVLGTANLDDWQAAGLSAAGKAIPSKYSSALYKKLAANHGTFTSATDYERTVIGMTAAHQDATKFAGYNLVEQIYSYPAISTLNGLDFALLALDSGHYAVPDNAVWTREKLVEAVLSKVNPDGGFNWTPSASDPDMTGMTLTALAPYAGQSAVQPASHIVRAA
;
A
#
# COMPACT_ATOMS: atom_id res chain seq x y z
N MET A 1 -17.89 28.44 22.37
CA MET A 1 -16.65 28.56 23.19
C MET A 1 -16.33 27.13 23.62
N THR A 2 -15.29 26.45 23.16
CA THR A 2 -13.96 26.87 22.71
C THR A 2 -13.50 25.93 21.60
N ALA A 3 -13.04 26.48 20.48
CA ALA A 3 -12.45 25.70 19.39
C ALA A 3 -11.07 25.21 19.82
N ILE A 4 -10.85 23.89 19.74
CA ILE A 4 -9.52 23.31 19.85
C ILE A 4 -8.99 23.20 18.42
N GLY A 5 -8.21 24.18 18.01
CA GLY A 5 -7.44 24.10 16.76
C GLY A 5 -6.37 23.01 16.86
N PRO A 6 -5.96 22.39 15.75
CA PRO A 6 -4.94 21.37 15.81
C PRO A 6 -3.60 22.02 16.17
N ALA A 7 -2.93 21.43 17.16
CA ALA A 7 -1.55 21.73 17.48
C ALA A 7 -0.67 21.36 16.28
N TYR A 8 -0.37 22.33 15.42
CA TYR A 8 0.70 22.21 14.43
C TYR A 8 2.02 22.07 15.20
N LYS A 9 2.59 20.87 15.19
CA LYS A 9 4.02 20.71 15.46
C LYS A 9 4.77 21.32 14.29
N VAL A 10 5.72 22.17 14.63
CA VAL A 10 6.64 22.89 13.74
C VAL A 10 7.38 21.89 12.85
N TYR A 11 6.94 21.76 11.60
CA TYR A 11 7.86 21.50 10.50
C TYR A 11 8.48 22.84 10.10
N ALA A 12 9.69 22.82 9.53
CA ALA A 12 10.35 24.02 9.01
C ALA A 12 9.34 24.88 8.23
N ASP A 13 9.46 26.21 8.36
CA ASP A 13 8.59 27.21 7.71
C ASP A 13 8.09 26.73 6.34
N ASP A 14 6.78 26.84 6.08
CA ASP A 14 6.18 26.48 4.80
C ASP A 14 7.05 27.03 3.66
N PRO A 15 7.63 26.18 2.79
CA PRO A 15 8.54 26.66 1.76
C PRO A 15 7.79 27.62 0.86
N GLU A 16 8.31 28.84 0.73
CA GLU A 16 7.76 29.84 -0.19
C GLU A 16 7.87 29.26 -1.62
N PRO A 17 6.74 28.87 -2.25
CA PRO A 17 6.76 27.81 -3.26
C PRO A 17 7.33 28.23 -4.63
N ALA A 18 7.65 29.52 -4.82
CA ALA A 18 8.04 30.03 -6.14
C ALA A 18 9.55 29.90 -6.45
N ASN A 19 10.43 29.76 -5.45
CA ASN A 19 11.90 29.80 -5.65
C ASN A 19 12.67 28.68 -4.94
N ASP A 20 12.01 27.65 -4.41
CA ASP A 20 12.71 26.52 -3.82
C ASP A 20 13.34 25.64 -4.91
N SER A 21 14.65 25.85 -5.13
CA SER A 21 15.44 25.08 -6.08
C SER A 21 15.46 23.58 -5.79
N LEU A 22 15.25 23.15 -4.55
CA LEU A 22 15.18 21.73 -4.18
C LEU A 22 13.83 21.15 -4.60
N LEU A 23 12.73 21.85 -4.32
CA LEU A 23 11.40 21.44 -4.76
C LEU A 23 11.34 21.31 -6.29
N GLN A 24 11.89 22.29 -7.02
CA GLN A 24 11.99 22.24 -8.48
C GLN A 24 12.79 21.02 -8.98
N GLN A 25 13.90 20.68 -8.30
CA GLN A 25 14.69 19.48 -8.63
C GLN A 25 13.91 18.19 -8.37
N VAL A 26 13.17 18.11 -7.26
CA VAL A 26 12.32 16.95 -6.93
C VAL A 26 11.21 16.79 -7.96
N GLU A 27 10.51 17.86 -8.32
CA GLU A 27 9.45 17.83 -9.35
C GLU A 27 10.00 17.42 -10.72
N ALA A 28 11.17 17.94 -11.10
CA ALA A 28 11.84 17.55 -12.34
C ALA A 28 12.25 16.07 -12.33
N ALA A 29 12.74 15.56 -11.20
CA ALA A 29 13.09 14.14 -11.03
C ALA A 29 11.84 13.25 -11.16
N ILE A 30 10.73 13.60 -10.49
CA ILE A 30 9.44 12.88 -10.59
C ILE A 30 8.95 12.87 -12.04
N ALA A 31 9.02 14.01 -12.74
CA ALA A 31 8.62 14.11 -14.14
C ALA A 31 9.49 13.23 -15.05
N SER A 32 10.81 13.25 -14.85
CA SER A 32 11.77 12.44 -15.61
C SER A 32 11.55 10.94 -15.43
N VAL A 33 11.41 10.48 -14.19
CA VAL A 33 11.14 9.07 -13.88
C VAL A 33 9.78 8.65 -14.43
N SER A 34 8.75 9.49 -14.28
CA SER A 34 7.42 9.22 -14.87
C SER A 34 7.51 9.02 -16.38
N GLN A 35 8.26 9.88 -17.09
CA GLN A 35 8.43 9.77 -18.54
C GLN A 35 9.16 8.48 -18.94
N ALA A 36 10.19 8.09 -18.18
CA ALA A 36 10.92 6.85 -18.40
C ALA A 36 9.99 5.62 -18.23
N VAL A 37 9.17 5.60 -17.16
CA VAL A 37 8.19 4.55 -16.90
C VAL A 37 7.11 4.51 -17.99
N LEU A 38 6.61 5.65 -18.45
CA LEU A 38 5.63 5.70 -19.55
C LEU A 38 6.19 5.11 -20.86
N GLY A 39 7.50 5.28 -21.09
CA GLY A 39 8.22 4.77 -22.26
C GLY A 39 8.49 3.26 -22.25
N THR A 40 8.24 2.54 -21.16
CA THR A 40 8.47 1.07 -21.11
C THR A 40 7.48 0.32 -21.99
N ALA A 41 7.87 -0.86 -22.48
CA ALA A 41 6.95 -1.70 -23.26
C ALA A 41 5.79 -2.24 -22.40
N ASN A 42 6.10 -2.68 -21.18
CA ASN A 42 5.14 -3.24 -20.22
C ASN A 42 5.21 -2.45 -18.91
N LEU A 43 4.03 -2.22 -18.32
CA LEU A 43 3.89 -1.64 -16.99
C LEU A 43 3.55 -2.75 -15.99
N ASP A 44 4.25 -2.78 -14.87
CA ASP A 44 3.88 -3.61 -13.72
C ASP A 44 3.00 -2.85 -12.72
N ASP A 45 2.54 -3.56 -11.69
CA ASP A 45 1.63 -3.02 -10.69
C ASP A 45 2.26 -1.90 -9.84
N TRP A 46 3.56 -1.95 -9.59
CA TRP A 46 4.29 -0.92 -8.84
C TRP A 46 4.50 0.34 -9.67
N GLN A 47 4.79 0.17 -10.96
CA GLN A 47 4.88 1.28 -11.91
C GLN A 47 3.52 1.97 -12.08
N ALA A 48 2.41 1.20 -12.11
CA ALA A 48 1.07 1.78 -12.10
C ALA A 48 0.81 2.59 -10.83
N ALA A 49 1.07 2.02 -9.65
CA ALA A 49 0.93 2.73 -8.37
C ALA A 49 1.79 4.00 -8.30
N GLY A 50 3.06 3.93 -8.74
CA GLY A 50 3.98 5.06 -8.77
C GLY A 50 3.53 6.18 -9.72
N LEU A 51 3.01 5.85 -10.90
CA LEU A 51 2.44 6.85 -11.82
C LEU A 51 1.21 7.53 -11.20
N SER A 52 0.32 6.78 -10.57
CA SER A 52 -0.84 7.35 -9.87
C SER A 52 -0.41 8.30 -8.74
N ALA A 53 0.57 7.89 -7.92
CA ALA A 53 1.10 8.74 -6.85
C ALA A 53 1.75 10.02 -7.38
N ALA A 54 2.38 9.97 -8.55
CA ALA A 54 2.94 11.12 -9.27
C ALA A 54 1.89 11.96 -10.02
N GLY A 55 0.59 11.68 -9.85
CA GLY A 55 -0.50 12.38 -10.52
C GLY A 55 -0.51 12.19 -12.05
N LYS A 56 0.09 11.09 -12.55
CA LYS A 56 0.14 10.77 -13.97
C LYS A 56 -0.94 9.75 -14.33
N ALA A 57 -1.51 9.91 -15.52
CA ALA A 57 -2.45 8.93 -16.05
C ALA A 57 -1.72 7.61 -16.32
N ILE A 58 -2.33 6.50 -15.88
CA ILE A 58 -1.83 5.15 -16.16
C ILE A 58 -2.29 4.75 -17.57
N PRO A 59 -1.37 4.41 -18.49
CA PRO A 59 -1.75 3.99 -19.84
C PRO A 59 -2.57 2.70 -19.86
N SER A 60 -3.56 2.63 -20.76
CA SER A 60 -4.47 1.47 -20.91
C SER A 60 -3.78 0.14 -21.21
N LYS A 61 -2.51 0.17 -21.65
CA LYS A 61 -1.67 -1.04 -21.84
C LYS A 61 -1.52 -1.85 -20.55
N TYR A 62 -1.52 -1.19 -19.39
CA TYR A 62 -1.49 -1.86 -18.08
C TYR A 62 -2.73 -2.74 -17.89
N SER A 63 -3.93 -2.14 -17.91
CA SER A 63 -5.19 -2.88 -17.73
C SER A 63 -5.41 -3.92 -18.84
N SER A 64 -5.00 -3.63 -20.08
CA SER A 64 -5.09 -4.59 -21.20
C SER A 64 -4.19 -5.80 -21.00
N ALA A 65 -2.97 -5.61 -20.51
CA ALA A 65 -2.05 -6.70 -20.20
C ALA A 65 -2.57 -7.53 -19.02
N LEU A 66 -3.08 -6.88 -17.98
CA LEU A 66 -3.65 -7.54 -16.82
C LEU A 66 -4.89 -8.38 -17.18
N TYR A 67 -5.78 -7.85 -18.01
CA TYR A 67 -6.94 -8.60 -18.51
C TYR A 67 -6.50 -9.89 -19.21
N LYS A 68 -5.51 -9.80 -20.11
CA LYS A 68 -4.96 -10.98 -20.81
C LYS A 68 -4.36 -12.00 -19.84
N LYS A 69 -3.61 -11.53 -18.83
CA LYS A 69 -3.00 -12.37 -17.78
C LYS A 69 -4.09 -13.12 -17.00
N LEU A 70 -5.12 -12.43 -16.54
CA LEU A 70 -6.22 -13.04 -15.78
C LEU A 70 -7.03 -14.01 -16.63
N ALA A 71 -7.31 -13.67 -17.89
CA ALA A 71 -8.00 -14.57 -18.81
C ALA A 71 -7.20 -15.87 -19.03
N ALA A 72 -5.88 -15.77 -19.20
CA ALA A 72 -5.01 -16.94 -19.39
C ALA A 72 -4.90 -17.82 -18.13
N ASN A 73 -4.96 -17.21 -16.95
CA ASN A 73 -4.81 -17.92 -15.67
C ASN A 73 -6.16 -18.21 -14.98
N HIS A 74 -7.29 -18.04 -15.67
CA HIS A 74 -8.64 -18.22 -15.10
C HIS A 74 -8.88 -17.44 -13.81
N GLY A 75 -8.34 -16.22 -13.72
CA GLY A 75 -8.48 -15.35 -12.56
C GLY A 75 -7.64 -15.76 -11.35
N THR A 76 -6.74 -16.74 -11.49
CA THR A 76 -5.97 -17.29 -10.38
C THR A 76 -4.50 -16.88 -10.38
N PHE A 77 -3.95 -16.69 -9.18
CA PHE A 77 -2.51 -16.55 -8.91
C PHE A 77 -2.07 -17.56 -7.84
N THR A 78 -0.76 -17.86 -7.84
CA THR A 78 -0.15 -18.83 -6.94
C THR A 78 0.24 -18.26 -5.58
N SER A 79 0.21 -16.94 -5.42
CA SER A 79 0.61 -16.24 -4.20
C SER A 79 -0.43 -15.19 -3.80
N ALA A 80 -0.63 -14.99 -2.50
CA ALA A 80 -1.45 -13.91 -1.96
C ALA A 80 -0.92 -12.55 -2.47
N THR A 81 0.40 -12.37 -2.44
CA THR A 81 1.05 -11.12 -2.85
C THR A 81 0.87 -10.76 -4.32
N ASP A 82 0.67 -11.74 -5.22
CA ASP A 82 0.26 -11.44 -6.59
C ASP A 82 -1.16 -10.86 -6.65
N TYR A 83 -2.10 -11.35 -5.84
CA TYR A 83 -3.42 -10.73 -5.74
C TYR A 83 -3.32 -9.33 -5.11
N GLU A 84 -2.60 -9.21 -3.99
CA GLU A 84 -2.45 -7.96 -3.23
C GLU A 84 -1.87 -6.84 -4.09
N ARG A 85 -0.71 -7.08 -4.74
CA ARG A 85 -0.08 -6.06 -5.60
C ARG A 85 -0.93 -5.73 -6.82
N THR A 86 -1.63 -6.72 -7.39
CA THR A 86 -2.54 -6.50 -8.53
C THR A 86 -3.70 -5.60 -8.11
N VAL A 87 -4.33 -5.86 -6.95
CA VAL A 87 -5.42 -5.03 -6.42
C VAL A 87 -4.93 -3.59 -6.19
N ILE A 88 -3.75 -3.39 -5.61
CA ILE A 88 -3.17 -2.05 -5.40
C ILE A 88 -2.98 -1.32 -6.75
N GLY A 89 -2.34 -1.97 -7.73
CA GLY A 89 -2.11 -1.38 -9.05
C GLY A 89 -3.41 -1.08 -9.81
N MET A 90 -4.43 -1.92 -9.65
CA MET A 90 -5.75 -1.69 -10.23
C MET A 90 -6.48 -0.51 -9.59
N THR A 91 -6.46 -0.41 -8.26
CA THR A 91 -7.06 0.72 -7.56
C THR A 91 -6.38 2.03 -7.98
N ALA A 92 -5.04 2.03 -8.10
CA ALA A 92 -4.29 3.16 -8.64
C ALA A 92 -4.71 3.51 -10.08
N ALA A 93 -5.02 2.51 -10.90
CA ALA A 93 -5.57 2.68 -12.26
C ALA A 93 -7.08 2.99 -12.30
N HIS A 94 -7.69 3.28 -11.15
CA HIS A 94 -9.14 3.51 -11.00
C HIS A 94 -10.00 2.39 -11.58
N GLN A 95 -9.52 1.14 -11.49
CA GLN A 95 -10.24 -0.06 -11.88
C GLN A 95 -10.84 -0.76 -10.65
N ASP A 96 -12.02 -1.34 -10.82
CA ASP A 96 -12.71 -2.07 -9.75
C ASP A 96 -12.21 -3.52 -9.69
N ALA A 97 -11.41 -3.84 -8.67
CA ALA A 97 -10.82 -5.17 -8.48
C ALA A 97 -11.80 -6.26 -8.02
N THR A 98 -13.05 -5.91 -7.69
CA THR A 98 -14.05 -6.93 -7.30
C THR A 98 -14.75 -7.58 -8.49
N LYS A 99 -14.56 -7.07 -9.71
CA LYS A 99 -15.26 -7.57 -10.91
C LYS A 99 -14.45 -7.50 -12.20
N PHE A 100 -13.15 -7.33 -12.10
CA PHE A 100 -12.30 -7.13 -13.27
C PHE A 100 -12.08 -8.43 -14.05
N ALA A 101 -12.24 -8.36 -15.36
CA ALA A 101 -12.22 -9.54 -16.24
C ALA A 101 -13.19 -10.67 -15.80
N GLY A 102 -14.24 -10.34 -15.04
CA GLY A 102 -15.18 -11.32 -14.49
C GLY A 102 -14.74 -11.98 -13.18
N TYR A 103 -13.63 -11.54 -12.58
CA TYR A 103 -13.08 -12.10 -11.35
C TYR A 103 -13.10 -11.09 -10.19
N ASN A 104 -13.28 -11.61 -8.98
CA ASN A 104 -13.16 -10.85 -7.74
C ASN A 104 -11.79 -11.12 -7.11
N LEU A 105 -10.81 -10.25 -7.39
CA LEU A 105 -9.45 -10.44 -6.89
C LEU A 105 -9.31 -10.07 -5.41
N VAL A 106 -10.18 -9.18 -4.92
CA VAL A 106 -10.25 -8.81 -3.49
C VAL A 106 -10.67 -10.02 -2.65
N GLU A 107 -11.65 -10.80 -3.13
CA GLU A 107 -12.07 -12.03 -2.47
C GLU A 107 -10.96 -13.07 -2.38
N GLN A 108 -10.09 -13.15 -3.39
CA GLN A 108 -8.93 -14.04 -3.35
C GLN A 108 -7.94 -13.67 -2.26
N ILE A 109 -7.87 -12.41 -1.82
CA ILE A 109 -7.03 -11.97 -0.70
C ILE A 109 -7.64 -12.43 0.62
N TYR A 110 -8.87 -12.02 0.92
CA TYR A 110 -9.47 -12.29 2.24
C TYR A 110 -9.86 -13.77 2.44
N SER A 111 -9.93 -14.55 1.36
CA SER A 111 -10.19 -15.99 1.39
C SER A 111 -8.92 -16.83 1.21
N TYR A 112 -7.75 -16.20 1.08
CA TYR A 112 -6.50 -16.91 0.83
C TYR A 112 -6.19 -17.87 1.99
N PRO A 113 -5.86 -19.16 1.75
CA PRO A 113 -5.78 -20.16 2.81
C PRO A 113 -4.79 -19.83 3.93
N ALA A 114 -3.66 -19.21 3.59
CA ALA A 114 -2.63 -18.84 4.55
C ALA A 114 -1.76 -17.68 4.06
N ILE A 115 -1.70 -16.60 4.85
CA ILE A 115 -0.77 -15.48 4.69
C ILE A 115 0.10 -15.44 5.96
N SER A 116 1.37 -15.83 5.84
CA SER A 116 2.24 -16.05 7.02
C SER A 116 3.43 -15.10 7.11
N THR A 117 3.85 -14.53 5.99
CA THR A 117 4.94 -13.57 5.92
C THR A 117 4.43 -12.20 6.36
N LEU A 118 5.27 -11.43 7.06
CA LEU A 118 4.94 -10.04 7.43
C LEU A 118 4.55 -9.23 6.17
N ASN A 119 5.35 -9.35 5.12
CA ASN A 119 5.11 -8.70 3.84
C ASN A 119 3.74 -9.00 3.22
N GLY A 120 3.29 -10.27 3.25
CA GLY A 120 1.96 -10.62 2.74
C GLY A 120 0.86 -10.02 3.61
N LEU A 121 1.02 -10.03 4.93
CA LEU A 121 0.04 -9.43 5.84
C LEU A 121 -0.09 -7.92 5.63
N ASP A 122 1.04 -7.22 5.46
CA ASP A 122 1.08 -5.79 5.20
C ASP A 122 0.43 -5.45 3.85
N PHE A 123 0.76 -6.20 2.79
CA PHE A 123 0.16 -5.98 1.48
C PHE A 123 -1.31 -6.36 1.42
N ALA A 124 -1.78 -7.34 2.20
CA ALA A 124 -3.20 -7.62 2.35
C ALA A 124 -3.95 -6.41 2.92
N LEU A 125 -3.45 -5.79 4.01
CA LEU A 125 -4.05 -4.57 4.56
C LEU A 125 -4.05 -3.43 3.53
N LEU A 126 -2.89 -3.16 2.91
CA LEU A 126 -2.75 -2.11 1.91
C LEU A 126 -3.70 -2.31 0.71
N ALA A 127 -3.83 -3.54 0.21
CA ALA A 127 -4.71 -3.86 -0.90
C ALA A 127 -6.17 -3.65 -0.54
N LEU A 128 -6.62 -4.19 0.59
CA LEU A 128 -8.00 -4.05 1.06
C LEU A 128 -8.36 -2.58 1.32
N ASP A 129 -7.43 -1.79 1.85
CA ASP A 129 -7.65 -0.39 2.19
C ASP A 129 -7.51 0.57 1.01
N SER A 130 -6.69 0.22 0.00
CA SER A 130 -6.45 1.07 -1.18
C SER A 130 -7.72 1.59 -1.85
N GLY A 131 -8.76 0.75 -1.91
CA GLY A 131 -10.06 1.05 -2.53
C GLY A 131 -11.22 1.02 -1.53
N HIS A 132 -10.94 1.01 -0.22
CA HIS A 132 -11.95 0.79 0.83
C HIS A 132 -12.83 -0.44 0.58
N TYR A 133 -12.20 -1.55 0.15
CA TYR A 133 -12.94 -2.74 -0.23
C TYR A 133 -13.63 -3.39 0.97
N ALA A 134 -14.88 -3.81 0.77
CA ALA A 134 -15.66 -4.53 1.77
C ALA A 134 -15.06 -5.93 2.00
N VAL A 135 -14.96 -6.32 3.27
CA VAL A 135 -14.52 -7.65 3.71
C VAL A 135 -15.60 -8.23 4.61
N PRO A 136 -16.12 -9.43 4.32
CA PRO A 136 -17.10 -10.08 5.20
C PRO A 136 -16.53 -10.40 6.58
N ASP A 137 -17.34 -10.25 7.63
CA ASP A 137 -16.93 -10.54 9.02
C ASP A 137 -16.49 -12.00 9.23
N ASN A 138 -16.99 -12.92 8.41
CA ASN A 138 -16.65 -14.34 8.45
C ASN A 138 -15.50 -14.73 7.50
N ALA A 139 -14.80 -13.77 6.89
CA ALA A 139 -13.66 -14.03 6.02
C ALA A 139 -12.53 -14.76 6.78
N VAL A 140 -11.71 -15.51 6.03
CA VAL A 140 -10.50 -16.16 6.57
C VAL A 140 -9.59 -15.07 7.17
N TRP A 141 -9.35 -14.01 6.41
CA TRP A 141 -8.61 -12.82 6.80
C TRP A 141 -9.54 -11.60 6.87
N THR A 142 -9.98 -11.25 8.08
CA THR A 142 -10.57 -9.93 8.33
C THR A 142 -9.46 -8.92 8.58
N ARG A 143 -9.78 -7.62 8.52
CA ARG A 143 -8.80 -6.56 8.83
C ARG A 143 -8.26 -6.70 10.26
N GLU A 144 -9.11 -7.06 11.20
CA GLU A 144 -8.74 -7.28 12.60
C GLU A 144 -7.74 -8.44 12.72
N LYS A 145 -8.01 -9.58 12.06
CA LYS A 145 -7.08 -10.72 12.06
C LYS A 145 -5.74 -10.38 11.40
N LEU A 146 -5.76 -9.59 10.33
CA LEU A 146 -4.52 -9.14 9.66
C LEU A 146 -3.72 -8.22 10.59
N VAL A 147 -4.35 -7.23 11.22
CA VAL A 147 -3.71 -6.33 12.19
C VAL A 147 -3.12 -7.13 13.35
N GLU A 148 -3.87 -8.05 13.95
CA GLU A 148 -3.38 -8.92 15.03
C GLU A 148 -2.16 -9.76 14.59
N ALA A 149 -2.22 -10.35 13.38
CA ALA A 149 -1.14 -11.16 12.85
C ALA A 149 0.12 -10.32 12.56
N VAL A 150 -0.01 -9.09 12.08
CA VAL A 150 1.10 -8.13 11.92
C VAL A 150 1.71 -7.81 13.28
N LEU A 151 0.88 -7.41 14.27
CA LEU A 151 1.36 -7.02 15.60
C LEU A 151 2.06 -8.17 16.34
N SER A 152 1.69 -9.43 16.07
CA SER A 152 2.39 -10.60 16.63
C SER A 152 3.84 -10.77 16.16
N LYS A 153 4.26 -10.02 15.12
CA LYS A 153 5.60 -10.08 14.52
C LYS A 153 6.49 -8.89 14.91
N VAL A 154 6.02 -8.03 15.80
CA VAL A 154 6.80 -6.88 16.29
C VAL A 154 8.05 -7.36 17.04
N ASN A 155 9.17 -6.68 16.81
CA ASN A 155 10.41 -6.94 17.53
C ASN A 155 10.43 -6.25 18.91
N PRO A 156 11.36 -6.61 19.81
CA PRO A 156 11.48 -5.96 21.12
C PRO A 156 11.77 -4.45 21.07
N ASP A 157 12.37 -3.97 19.99
CA ASP A 157 12.61 -2.55 19.72
C ASP A 157 11.39 -1.83 19.10
N GLY A 158 10.29 -2.56 18.92
CA GLY A 158 9.04 -2.09 18.32
C GLY A 158 9.01 -2.12 16.79
N GLY A 159 10.15 -2.30 16.13
CA GLY A 159 10.22 -2.36 14.68
C GLY A 159 9.86 -3.72 14.11
N PHE A 160 10.11 -3.89 12.83
CA PHE A 160 9.79 -5.10 12.09
C PHE A 160 10.94 -5.51 11.17
N ASN A 161 11.02 -6.80 10.83
CA ASN A 161 11.94 -7.31 9.82
C ASN A 161 11.27 -8.47 9.06
N TRP A 162 11.75 -8.74 7.85
CA TRP A 162 11.36 -9.87 7.00
C TRP A 162 11.54 -11.22 7.70
N THR A 163 12.63 -11.36 8.47
CA THR A 163 12.93 -12.56 9.28
C THR A 163 13.18 -12.19 10.74
N PRO A 164 13.08 -13.14 11.70
CA PRO A 164 13.37 -12.89 13.11
C PRO A 164 14.83 -12.42 13.33
N SER A 165 15.04 -11.11 13.24
CA SER A 165 16.33 -10.41 13.28
C SER A 165 16.10 -8.94 13.65
N ALA A 166 17.17 -8.16 13.84
CA ALA A 166 17.08 -6.74 14.19
C ALA A 166 16.17 -5.98 13.22
N SER A 167 15.40 -5.00 13.72
CA SER A 167 14.42 -4.30 12.90
C SER A 167 15.08 -3.62 11.69
N ASP A 168 14.41 -3.75 10.55
CA ASP A 168 14.82 -3.21 9.27
C ASP A 168 13.95 -1.97 8.96
N PRO A 169 14.55 -0.84 8.56
CA PRO A 169 13.79 0.39 8.31
C PRO A 169 12.80 0.24 7.16
N ASP A 170 13.09 -0.55 6.13
CA ASP A 170 12.17 -0.73 4.98
C ASP A 170 10.93 -1.49 5.41
N MET A 171 11.11 -2.62 6.11
CA MET A 171 10.01 -3.42 6.64
C MET A 171 9.22 -2.66 7.69
N THR A 172 9.89 -1.95 8.60
CA THR A 172 9.22 -1.12 9.61
C THR A 172 8.38 -0.03 8.94
N GLY A 173 8.92 0.67 7.93
CA GLY A 173 8.19 1.70 7.20
C GLY A 173 6.97 1.16 6.46
N MET A 174 7.11 0.01 5.81
CA MET A 174 6.00 -0.66 5.12
C MET A 174 4.90 -1.07 6.08
N THR A 175 5.24 -1.74 7.19
CA THR A 175 4.27 -2.18 8.20
C THR A 175 3.56 -0.99 8.84
N LEU A 176 4.27 0.10 9.15
CA LEU A 176 3.65 1.31 9.68
C LEU A 176 2.68 1.96 8.68
N THR A 177 2.99 1.91 7.38
CA THR A 177 2.08 2.39 6.33
C THR A 177 0.80 1.54 6.30
N ALA A 178 0.93 0.22 6.39
CA ALA A 178 -0.21 -0.69 6.44
C ALA A 178 -1.07 -0.50 7.72
N LEU A 179 -0.44 -0.20 8.86
CA LEU A 179 -1.11 0.01 10.14
C LEU A 179 -1.67 1.42 10.34
N ALA A 180 -1.29 2.40 9.51
CA ALA A 180 -1.66 3.81 9.69
C ALA A 180 -3.19 4.04 9.84
N PRO A 181 -4.08 3.40 9.05
CA PRO A 181 -5.53 3.55 9.22
C PRO A 181 -6.06 3.04 10.57
N TYR A 182 -5.30 2.17 11.23
CA TYR A 182 -5.67 1.48 12.47
C TYR A 182 -5.02 2.10 13.71
N ALA A 183 -4.28 3.20 13.58
CA ALA A 183 -3.56 3.83 14.67
C ALA A 183 -4.45 4.22 15.88
N GLY A 184 -5.76 4.40 15.68
CA GLY A 184 -6.71 4.65 16.77
C GLY A 184 -7.00 3.45 17.67
N GLN A 185 -6.63 2.23 17.27
CA GLN A 185 -6.80 1.03 18.06
C GLN A 185 -5.74 0.95 19.16
N SER A 186 -6.14 0.65 20.40
CA SER A 186 -5.21 0.59 21.54
C SER A 186 -4.07 -0.41 21.35
N ALA A 187 -4.31 -1.49 20.59
CA ALA A 187 -3.30 -2.49 20.26
C ALA A 187 -2.21 -1.98 19.29
N VAL A 188 -2.52 -0.98 18.44
CA VAL A 188 -1.61 -0.43 17.43
C VAL A 188 -0.78 0.73 17.99
N GLN A 189 -1.25 1.39 19.05
CA GLN A 189 -0.59 2.54 19.68
C GLN A 189 0.91 2.32 20.00
N PRO A 190 1.34 1.18 20.58
CA PRO A 190 2.76 0.92 20.86
C PRO A 190 3.66 0.99 19.63
N ALA A 191 3.21 0.48 18.48
CA ALA A 191 3.95 0.57 17.21
C ALA A 191 3.93 2.00 16.63
N SER A 192 2.82 2.72 16.80
CA SER A 192 2.69 4.11 16.29
C SER A 192 3.61 5.14 16.97
N HIS A 193 4.08 4.85 18.18
CA HIS A 193 4.97 5.75 18.92
C HIS A 193 6.41 5.80 18.37
N ILE A 194 6.80 4.86 17.51
CA ILE A 194 8.12 4.81 16.86
C ILE A 194 8.31 6.01 15.92
N VAL A 195 7.25 6.45 15.23
CA VAL A 195 7.29 7.59 14.28
C VAL A 195 7.40 8.93 15.00
N ARG A 196 7.11 9.00 16.32
CA ARG A 196 7.13 10.26 17.08
C ARG A 196 8.43 10.52 17.83
N ALA A 197 9.36 9.55 17.84
CA ALA A 197 10.61 9.62 18.58
C ALA A 197 11.87 9.72 17.69
N ALA A 198 11.71 9.65 16.36
CA ALA A 198 12.74 9.96 15.36
C ALA A 198 12.54 11.38 14.80
#